data_AF-A2DQD9-F1
#
_entry.id   AF-A2DQD9-F1
#
_cell.length_a   1.000
_cell.length_b   1.000
_cell.length_c   1.000
_cell.angle_alpha   90.00
_cell.angle_beta   90.00
_cell.angle_gamma   90.00
#
_symmetry.space_group_name_H-M   'P 1'
#
loop_
_entity.id
_entity.type
_entity.pdbx_description
1 polymer ?
#
loop_
_entity_poly.entity_id
_entity_poly.type
_entity_poly.pdbx_seq_one_letter_code
_entity_poly.pdbx_strand_id
1 'polypeptide(L)'
;MKPSAIAILEERGCEIPKEAPPSEAVNTKNPVNTDGPMKNFNSIHIVQACNEQSNPQSKEDKYIHLRQYYVNQVKGETRKQILDKKADEIRKILLKGSPEQIEQLYLNRHKWRQAIHEFRNDDKPICKVENCINVVVPGCEYCINHINLDPNQKLFVICEKCHRPHPVCSECFTCK
;
A
#
# COMPACT_ATOMS: atom_id res chain seq x y z
N MET A 1 3.99 11.17 21.70
CA MET A 1 4.53 12.40 21.07
C MET A 1 5.44 11.98 19.93
N LYS A 2 5.40 12.66 18.77
CA LYS A 2 6.26 12.32 17.62
C LYS A 2 7.70 12.72 17.96
N PRO A 3 8.70 11.82 17.90
CA PRO A 3 10.08 12.24 18.07
C PRO A 3 10.45 13.16 16.90
N SER A 4 10.96 14.34 17.21
CA SER A 4 11.54 15.22 16.20
C SER A 4 12.78 14.54 15.60
N ALA A 5 13.18 14.92 14.38
CA ALA A 5 14.42 14.39 13.78
C ALA A 5 15.64 14.58 14.69
N ILE A 6 15.59 15.59 15.56
CA ILE A 6 16.56 15.90 16.62
C ILE A 6 16.64 14.77 17.65
N ALA A 7 15.50 14.27 18.14
CA ALA A 7 15.46 13.19 19.13
C ALA A 7 16.04 11.86 18.60
N ILE A 8 15.87 11.58 17.30
CA ILE A 8 16.44 10.39 16.65
C ILE A 8 17.96 10.51 16.50
N LEU A 9 18.46 11.72 16.23
CA LEU A 9 19.90 12.00 16.16
C LEU A 9 20.57 11.86 17.55
N GLU A 10 19.90 12.30 18.62
CA GLU A 10 20.36 12.10 20.01
C GLU A 10 20.46 10.62 20.38
N GLU A 11 19.41 9.84 20.11
CA GLU A 11 19.37 8.40 20.43
C GLU A 11 20.49 7.61 19.74
N ARG A 12 20.96 8.11 18.58
CA ARG A 12 22.02 7.52 17.78
C ARG A 12 23.43 8.05 18.14
N GLY A 13 23.55 8.89 19.16
CA GLY A 13 24.82 9.44 19.62
C GLY A 13 25.38 10.57 18.75
N CYS A 14 24.54 11.21 17.92
CA CYS A 14 24.97 12.40 17.18
C CYS A 14 24.95 13.62 18.12
N GLU A 15 26.06 14.36 18.17
CA GLU A 15 26.14 15.62 18.88
C GLU A 15 25.25 16.66 18.19
N ILE A 16 24.17 17.07 18.87
CA ILE A 16 23.41 18.24 18.42
C ILE A 16 24.16 19.48 18.89
N PRO A 17 24.45 20.43 17.98
CA PRO A 17 24.98 21.73 18.36
C PRO A 17 24.04 22.40 19.37
N LYS A 18 24.52 22.57 20.60
CA LYS A 18 23.81 23.32 21.67
C LYS A 18 24.02 24.82 21.55
N GLU A 19 25.03 25.22 20.80
CA GLU A 19 25.36 26.62 20.55
C GLU A 19 24.37 27.22 19.58
N ALA A 20 23.97 28.46 19.85
CA ALA A 20 23.22 29.24 18.88
C ALA A 20 24.06 29.36 17.58
N PRO A 21 23.42 29.30 16.40
CA PRO A 21 24.14 29.51 15.16
C PRO A 21 24.88 30.87 15.22
N PRO A 22 26.06 30.98 14.59
CA PRO A 22 26.81 32.24 14.55
C PRO A 22 25.92 33.40 14.11
N SER A 23 26.18 34.62 14.60
CA SER A 23 25.40 35.80 14.24
C SER A 23 25.38 36.11 12.74
N GLU A 24 26.36 35.59 12.00
CA GLU A 24 26.50 35.72 10.55
C GLU A 24 25.77 34.60 9.76
N ALA A 25 25.16 33.64 10.46
CA ALA A 25 24.47 32.53 9.83
C ALA A 25 23.27 33.03 9.02
N VAL A 26 23.29 32.73 7.72
CA VAL A 26 22.19 33.04 6.82
C VAL A 26 21.14 31.94 6.94
N ASN A 27 19.90 32.31 7.27
CA ASN A 27 18.77 31.39 7.21
C ASN A 27 18.53 30.97 5.75
N THR A 28 19.00 29.78 5.37
CA THR A 28 18.71 29.20 4.07
C THR A 28 17.32 28.56 4.06
N LYS A 29 16.63 28.58 2.91
CA LYS A 29 15.43 27.75 2.74
C LYS A 29 15.81 26.28 2.87
N ASN A 30 15.03 25.55 3.65
CA ASN A 30 15.16 24.10 3.76
C ASN A 30 15.14 23.48 2.34
N PRO A 31 16.25 22.87 1.86
CA PRO A 31 16.31 22.32 0.50
C PRO A 31 15.46 21.05 0.34
N VAL A 32 14.98 20.50 1.46
CA VAL A 32 14.16 19.29 1.52
C VAL A 32 12.70 19.69 1.70
N ASN A 33 11.90 19.45 0.66
CA ASN A 33 10.46 19.57 0.76
C ASN A 33 9.90 18.49 1.70
N THR A 34 9.53 18.89 2.91
CA THR A 34 8.94 18.01 3.93
C THR A 34 7.50 17.64 3.63
N ASP A 35 6.79 18.42 2.82
CA ASP A 35 5.36 18.27 2.56
C ASP A 35 5.08 17.56 1.23
N GLY A 36 6.09 17.41 0.38
CA GLY A 36 6.00 16.71 -0.90
C GLY A 36 5.90 15.18 -0.77
N PRO A 37 5.47 14.50 -1.86
CA PRO A 37 5.44 13.04 -1.93
C PRO A 37 6.81 12.44 -1.65
N MET A 38 6.86 11.20 -1.15
CA MET A 38 8.13 10.47 -0.99
C MET A 38 8.86 10.47 -2.34
N LYS A 39 9.97 11.20 -2.41
CA LYS A 39 10.87 11.09 -3.57
C LYS A 39 11.55 9.73 -3.46
N ASN A 40 11.47 8.92 -4.51
CA ASN A 40 12.31 7.73 -4.67
C ASN A 40 13.76 8.22 -4.67
N PHE A 41 14.42 8.10 -3.53
CA PHE A 41 15.86 8.27 -3.47
C PHE A 41 16.48 6.91 -3.23
N ASN A 42 17.60 6.69 -3.90
CA ASN A 42 18.35 5.45 -3.85
C ASN A 42 18.56 5.10 -2.37
N SER A 43 17.86 4.07 -1.89
CA SER A 43 17.88 3.62 -0.48
C SER A 43 19.15 2.84 -0.16
N ILE A 44 20.21 3.07 -0.95
CA ILE A 44 21.53 2.50 -0.70
C ILE A 44 21.84 2.86 0.74
N HIS A 45 21.98 1.82 1.56
CA HIS A 45 22.32 1.97 2.97
C HIS A 45 23.51 2.93 3.05
N ILE A 46 23.51 3.88 3.97
CA ILE A 46 24.61 4.86 4.14
C ILE A 46 25.99 4.16 4.18
N VAL A 47 26.02 2.92 4.66
CA VAL A 47 27.22 2.04 4.66
C VAL A 47 27.72 1.69 3.24
N GLN A 48 26.83 1.46 2.27
CA GLN A 48 27.18 1.22 0.86
C GLN A 48 27.52 2.52 0.12
N ALA A 49 26.91 3.65 0.48
CA ALA A 49 27.27 4.96 -0.09
C ALA A 49 28.71 5.40 0.27
N CYS A 50 29.30 4.84 1.32
CA CYS A 50 30.72 5.02 1.63
C CYS A 50 31.65 4.20 0.73
N ASN A 51 31.15 3.15 0.06
CA ASN A 51 31.96 2.19 -0.69
C ASN A 51 31.74 2.23 -2.21
N GLU A 52 30.66 2.84 -2.70
CA GLU A 52 30.42 3.02 -4.14
C GLU A 52 30.94 4.37 -4.62
N GLN A 53 31.91 4.31 -5.54
CA GLN A 53 32.45 5.46 -6.27
C GLN A 53 31.34 6.16 -7.06
N SER A 54 30.67 7.12 -6.44
CA SER A 54 30.01 8.21 -7.15
C SER A 54 30.80 9.48 -6.87
N ASN A 55 30.94 10.33 -7.90
CA ASN A 55 31.67 11.60 -7.93
C ASN A 55 31.73 12.33 -6.58
N PRO A 56 32.80 13.08 -6.25
CA PRO A 56 32.99 13.69 -4.94
C PRO A 56 31.78 14.56 -4.58
N GLN A 57 30.81 13.97 -3.88
CA GLN A 57 29.66 14.68 -3.35
C GLN A 57 30.22 15.68 -2.36
N SER A 58 29.93 16.97 -2.58
CA SER A 58 30.35 18.01 -1.66
C SER A 58 29.87 17.63 -0.25
N LYS A 59 30.54 18.12 0.80
CA LYS A 59 30.09 17.86 2.18
C LYS A 59 28.61 18.23 2.33
N GLU A 60 28.20 19.30 1.65
CA GLU A 60 26.83 19.81 1.60
C GLU A 60 25.83 18.79 1.00
N ASP A 61 26.18 18.14 -0.11
CA ASP A 61 25.36 17.07 -0.71
C ASP A 61 25.16 15.89 0.25
N LYS A 62 26.24 15.48 0.95
CA LYS A 62 26.17 14.40 1.95
C LYS A 62 25.21 14.75 3.09
N TYR A 63 25.24 15.98 3.59
CA TYR A 63 24.31 16.44 4.63
C TYR A 63 22.85 16.49 4.15
N ILE A 64 22.62 16.97 2.92
CA ILE A 64 21.27 17.00 2.33
C ILE A 64 20.72 15.58 2.18
N HIS A 65 21.52 14.63 1.68
CA HIS A 65 21.13 13.23 1.56
C HIS A 65 20.80 12.58 2.90
N LEU A 66 21.65 12.80 3.91
CA LEU A 66 21.41 12.29 5.26
C LEU A 66 20.10 12.82 5.85
N ARG A 67 19.84 14.12 5.67
CA ARG A 67 18.61 14.75 6.14
C ARG A 67 17.37 14.25 5.42
N GLN A 68 17.43 14.06 4.11
CA GLN A 68 16.35 13.45 3.33
C GLN A 68 16.07 12.00 3.75
N TYR A 69 17.12 11.22 4.01
CA TYR A 69 17.01 9.84 4.48
C TYR A 69 16.22 9.75 5.78
N TYR A 70 16.58 10.54 6.80
CA TYR A 70 15.85 10.54 8.07
C TYR A 70 14.42 11.09 7.95
N VAL A 71 14.18 12.11 7.12
CA VAL A 71 12.82 12.58 6.82
C VAL A 71 11.98 11.46 6.20
N ASN A 72 12.55 10.69 5.28
CA ASN A 72 11.88 9.56 4.66
C ASN A 72 11.65 8.40 5.64
N GLN A 73 12.59 8.12 6.55
CA GLN A 73 12.39 7.15 7.63
C GLN A 73 11.22 7.54 8.52
N VAL A 74 11.19 8.77 9.03
CA VAL A 74 10.10 9.27 9.88
C VAL A 74 8.76 9.22 9.15
N LYS A 75 8.72 9.62 7.86
CA LYS A 75 7.52 9.50 7.02
C LYS A 75 7.08 8.03 6.86
N GLY A 76 8.04 7.13 6.63
CA GLY A 76 7.81 5.70 6.48
C GLY A 76 7.25 5.05 7.75
N GLU A 77 7.84 5.35 8.90
CA GLU A 77 7.38 4.89 10.21
C GLU A 77 6.00 5.43 10.54
N THR A 78 5.75 6.72 10.29
CA THR A 78 4.43 7.34 10.49
C THR A 78 3.38 6.63 9.62
N ARG A 79 3.69 6.38 8.34
CA ARG A 79 2.80 5.66 7.44
C ARG A 79 2.55 4.23 7.90
N LYS A 80 3.59 3.53 8.35
CA LYS A 80 3.49 2.17 8.89
C LYS A 80 2.55 2.15 10.11
N GLN A 81 2.72 3.05 11.07
CA GLN A 81 1.85 3.13 12.25
C GLN A 81 0.38 3.36 11.89
N ILE A 82 0.10 4.20 10.89
CA ILE A 82 -1.26 4.43 10.38
C ILE A 82 -1.83 3.14 9.77
N LEU A 83 -1.04 2.45 8.95
CA LEU A 83 -1.45 1.19 8.32
C LEU A 83 -1.68 0.08 9.35
N ASP A 84 -0.81 -0.05 10.34
CA ASP A 84 -0.92 -1.03 11.42
C ASP A 84 -2.20 -0.78 12.24
N LYS A 85 -2.48 0.48 12.60
CA LYS A 85 -3.72 0.86 13.29
C LYS A 85 -4.96 0.50 12.46
N LYS A 86 -4.94 0.77 11.14
CA LYS A 86 -6.05 0.42 10.24
C LYS A 86 -6.23 -1.08 10.08
N ALA A 87 -5.13 -1.84 10.02
CA ALA A 87 -5.17 -3.29 9.97
C ALA A 87 -5.80 -3.88 11.25
N ASP A 88 -5.46 -3.33 12.41
CA ASP A 88 -6.05 -3.76 13.69
C ASP A 88 -7.52 -3.39 13.83
N GLU A 89 -7.94 -2.21 13.33
CA GLU A 89 -9.36 -1.84 13.23
C GLU A 89 -10.14 -2.87 12.40
N ILE A 90 -9.62 -3.25 11.23
CA ILE A 90 -10.24 -4.28 10.37
C ILE A 90 -10.29 -5.64 11.06
N ARG A 91 -9.19 -6.07 11.70
CA ARG A 91 -9.16 -7.34 12.46
C ARG A 91 -10.20 -7.38 13.56
N LYS A 92 -10.40 -6.28 14.30
CA LYS A 92 -11.42 -6.20 15.35
C LYS A 92 -12.83 -6.37 14.78
N ILE A 93 -13.13 -5.73 13.65
CA ILE A 93 -14.42 -5.89 12.97
C ILE A 93 -14.62 -7.34 12.50
N LEU A 94 -13.60 -7.97 11.91
CA LEU A 94 -13.71 -9.36 11.46
C LEU A 94 -13.91 -10.38 12.59
N LEU A 95 -13.38 -10.10 13.78
CA LEU A 95 -13.48 -11.02 14.94
C LEU A 95 -14.71 -10.79 15.81
N LYS A 96 -15.16 -9.54 15.95
CA LYS A 96 -16.16 -9.13 16.96
C LYS A 96 -17.21 -8.15 16.41
N GLY A 97 -17.12 -7.79 15.14
CA GLY A 97 -18.06 -6.86 14.52
C GLY A 97 -19.42 -7.49 14.27
N SER A 98 -20.42 -6.64 14.05
CA SER A 98 -21.74 -7.09 13.61
C SER A 98 -21.70 -7.57 12.15
N PRO A 99 -22.67 -8.41 11.72
CA PRO A 99 -22.78 -8.83 10.31
C PRO A 99 -22.75 -7.65 9.32
N GLU A 100 -23.41 -6.55 9.66
CA GLU A 100 -23.47 -5.33 8.81
C GLU A 100 -22.09 -4.68 8.68
N GLN A 101 -21.30 -4.65 9.75
CA GLN A 101 -19.94 -4.12 9.71
C GLN A 101 -19.03 -4.98 8.83
N ILE A 102 -19.19 -6.30 8.90
CA ILE A 102 -18.45 -7.24 8.06
C ILE A 102 -18.85 -7.07 6.60
N GLU A 103 -20.15 -7.00 6.31
CA GLU A 103 -20.66 -6.75 4.96
C GLU A 103 -20.10 -5.44 4.38
N GLN A 104 -20.10 -4.37 5.18
CA GLN A 104 -19.52 -3.10 4.77
C GLN A 104 -18.02 -3.19 4.43
N LEU A 105 -17.26 -4.04 5.13
CA LEU A 105 -15.85 -4.30 4.77
C LEU A 105 -15.73 -4.93 3.39
N TYR A 106 -16.58 -5.89 3.05
CA TYR A 106 -16.57 -6.53 1.73
C TYR A 106 -16.99 -5.56 0.63
N LEU A 107 -18.01 -4.73 0.86
CA LEU A 107 -18.43 -3.67 -0.06
C LEU A 107 -17.28 -2.67 -0.32
N ASN A 108 -16.61 -2.23 0.75
CA ASN A 108 -15.47 -1.31 0.62
C ASN A 108 -14.31 -1.95 -0.15
N ARG A 109 -14.05 -3.24 0.11
CA ARG A 109 -13.01 -4.00 -0.60
C ARG A 109 -13.33 -4.14 -2.08
N HIS A 110 -14.59 -4.38 -2.44
CA HIS A 110 -15.06 -4.41 -3.83
C HIS A 110 -14.83 -3.07 -4.53
N LYS A 111 -15.31 -1.96 -3.93
CA LYS A 111 -15.12 -0.59 -4.47
C LYS A 111 -13.65 -0.24 -4.67
N TRP A 112 -12.80 -0.59 -3.71
CA TRP A 112 -11.36 -0.36 -3.83
C TRP A 112 -10.74 -1.16 -4.97
N ARG A 113 -11.15 -2.42 -5.14
CA ARG A 113 -10.63 -3.27 -6.21
C ARG A 113 -11.05 -2.73 -7.57
N GLN A 114 -12.29 -2.31 -7.71
CA GLN A 114 -12.81 -1.66 -8.91
C GLN A 114 -12.01 -0.40 -9.26
N ALA A 115 -11.85 0.52 -8.30
CA ALA A 115 -11.09 1.75 -8.51
C ALA A 115 -9.63 1.51 -8.92
N ILE A 116 -8.99 0.43 -8.43
CA ILE A 116 -7.62 0.06 -8.84
C ILE A 116 -7.56 -0.35 -10.31
N HIS A 117 -8.54 -1.12 -10.79
CA HIS A 117 -8.60 -1.55 -12.19
C HIS A 117 -8.94 -0.38 -13.12
N GLU A 118 -9.87 0.48 -12.72
CA GLU A 118 -10.19 1.73 -13.42
C GLU A 118 -8.97 2.66 -13.51
N PHE A 119 -8.23 2.84 -12.41
CA PHE A 119 -7.00 3.64 -12.39
C PHE A 119 -5.91 3.08 -13.30
N ARG A 120 -5.80 1.75 -13.39
CA ARG A 120 -4.81 1.08 -14.26
C ARG A 120 -5.21 1.04 -15.72
N ASN A 121 -6.50 1.24 -16.02
CA ASN A 121 -7.08 1.10 -17.35
C ASN A 121 -6.71 -0.25 -17.99
N ASP A 122 -6.86 -1.35 -17.23
CA ASP A 122 -6.38 -2.68 -17.60
C ASP A 122 -7.47 -3.65 -18.12
N ASP A 123 -8.65 -3.11 -18.49
CA ASP A 123 -9.80 -3.84 -19.03
C ASP A 123 -10.22 -5.09 -18.23
N LYS A 124 -10.04 -5.04 -16.90
CA LYS A 124 -10.41 -6.12 -15.96
C LYS A 124 -11.53 -5.68 -15.02
N PRO A 125 -12.80 -5.61 -15.50
CA PRO A 125 -13.91 -5.22 -14.65
C PRO A 125 -14.13 -6.23 -13.52
N ILE A 126 -14.61 -5.73 -12.39
CA ILE A 126 -14.94 -6.55 -11.21
C ILE A 126 -16.39 -7.01 -11.30
N CYS A 127 -16.64 -8.22 -10.81
CA CYS A 127 -17.95 -8.87 -10.73
C CYS A 127 -19.05 -7.95 -10.19
N LYS A 128 -20.19 -7.89 -10.87
CA LYS A 128 -21.36 -7.05 -10.50
C LYS A 128 -21.92 -7.26 -9.09
N VAL A 129 -21.68 -8.42 -8.49
CA VAL A 129 -22.05 -8.70 -7.09
C VAL A 129 -21.22 -7.82 -6.14
N GLU A 130 -21.89 -6.94 -5.40
CA GLU A 130 -21.26 -5.81 -4.66
C GLU A 130 -20.26 -6.22 -3.57
N ASN A 131 -20.30 -7.47 -3.08
CA ASN A 131 -19.37 -7.99 -2.09
C ASN A 131 -18.28 -8.91 -2.70
N CYS A 132 -18.25 -9.07 -4.03
CA CYS A 132 -17.33 -9.94 -4.74
C CYS A 132 -16.16 -9.15 -5.34
N ILE A 133 -14.92 -9.59 -5.09
CA ILE A 133 -13.73 -8.88 -5.57
C ILE A 133 -13.10 -9.49 -6.83
N ASN A 134 -13.73 -10.50 -7.40
CA ASN A 134 -13.17 -11.27 -8.50
C ASN A 134 -13.41 -10.54 -9.81
N VAL A 135 -12.46 -10.66 -10.73
CA VAL A 135 -12.58 -10.16 -12.11
C VAL A 135 -13.64 -10.99 -12.83
N VAL A 136 -14.40 -10.33 -13.72
CA VAL A 136 -15.42 -10.99 -14.55
C VAL A 136 -14.82 -11.96 -15.56
N VAL A 137 -15.62 -12.91 -16.00
CA VAL A 137 -15.30 -13.73 -17.18
C VAL A 137 -15.47 -12.85 -18.43
N PRO A 138 -14.58 -12.94 -19.44
CA PRO A 138 -14.74 -12.19 -20.69
C PRO A 138 -16.12 -12.39 -21.32
N GLY A 139 -16.77 -11.28 -21.70
CA GLY A 139 -18.12 -11.28 -22.27
C GLY A 139 -19.26 -11.42 -21.25
N CYS A 140 -18.97 -11.39 -19.94
CA CYS A 140 -19.93 -11.49 -18.85
C CYS A 140 -19.75 -10.35 -17.84
N GLU A 141 -20.81 -10.02 -17.08
CA GLU A 141 -20.76 -9.07 -15.95
C GLU A 141 -20.38 -9.74 -14.61
N TYR A 142 -20.21 -11.07 -14.61
CA TYR A 142 -20.00 -11.88 -13.41
C TYR A 142 -18.67 -12.64 -13.48
N CYS A 143 -18.06 -12.84 -12.30
CA CYS A 143 -16.91 -13.73 -12.17
C CYS A 143 -17.34 -15.20 -12.25
N ILE A 144 -16.36 -16.09 -12.36
CA ILE A 144 -16.57 -17.55 -12.43
C ILE A 144 -17.46 -18.10 -11.30
N ASN A 145 -17.35 -17.56 -10.08
CA ASN A 145 -18.14 -18.03 -8.94
C ASN A 145 -19.60 -17.59 -9.00
N HIS A 146 -19.88 -16.49 -9.69
CA HIS A 146 -21.21 -15.91 -9.85
C HIS A 146 -21.75 -16.03 -11.28
N ILE A 147 -21.08 -16.84 -12.11
CA ILE A 147 -21.37 -16.95 -13.55
C ILE A 147 -22.82 -17.40 -13.80
N ASN A 148 -23.39 -18.22 -12.91
CA ASN A 148 -24.77 -18.68 -13.02
C ASN A 148 -25.82 -17.60 -12.74
N LEU A 149 -25.42 -16.40 -12.29
CA LEU A 149 -26.32 -15.25 -12.20
C LEU A 149 -26.49 -14.55 -13.56
N ASP A 150 -25.62 -14.84 -14.54
CA ASP A 150 -25.79 -14.36 -15.91
C ASP A 150 -26.81 -15.21 -16.66
N PRO A 151 -27.98 -14.66 -17.03
CA PRO A 151 -29.01 -15.39 -17.76
C PRO A 151 -28.57 -15.79 -19.19
N ASN A 152 -27.53 -15.15 -19.74
CA ASN A 152 -27.05 -15.41 -21.10
C ASN A 152 -25.93 -16.45 -21.14
N GLN A 153 -25.35 -16.83 -20.00
CA GLN A 153 -24.24 -17.78 -20.00
C GLN A 153 -24.75 -19.21 -20.19
N LYS A 154 -24.07 -19.99 -21.03
CA LYS A 154 -24.43 -21.39 -21.37
C LYS A 154 -23.27 -22.38 -21.20
N LEU A 155 -22.12 -21.92 -20.72
CA LEU A 155 -20.87 -22.67 -20.67
C LEU A 155 -20.61 -23.32 -19.32
N PHE A 156 -21.24 -22.84 -18.24
CA PHE A 156 -21.07 -23.33 -16.88
C PHE A 156 -22.35 -23.95 -16.31
N VAL A 157 -22.21 -24.91 -15.40
CA VAL A 157 -23.28 -25.53 -14.61
C VAL A 157 -22.84 -25.63 -13.15
N ILE A 158 -23.81 -25.76 -12.24
CA ILE A 158 -23.55 -25.95 -10.81
C ILE A 158 -23.39 -27.45 -10.53
N CYS A 159 -22.27 -27.85 -9.93
CA CYS A 159 -22.09 -29.23 -9.48
C CYS A 159 -23.11 -29.59 -8.38
N GLU A 160 -23.82 -30.71 -8.52
CA GLU A 160 -24.81 -31.16 -7.52
C GLU A 160 -24.19 -31.55 -6.17
N LYS A 161 -22.90 -31.92 -6.14
CA LYS A 161 -22.22 -32.37 -4.91
C LYS A 161 -21.63 -31.22 -4.08
N CYS A 162 -20.92 -30.29 -4.73
CA CYS A 162 -20.21 -29.21 -4.03
C CYS A 162 -20.77 -27.82 -4.32
N HIS A 163 -21.79 -27.72 -5.18
CA HIS A 163 -22.44 -26.47 -5.58
C HIS A 163 -21.50 -25.43 -6.19
N ARG A 164 -20.32 -25.84 -6.69
CA ARG A 164 -19.40 -24.96 -7.40
C ARG A 164 -19.67 -24.96 -8.90
N PRO A 165 -19.52 -23.81 -9.58
CA PRO A 165 -19.60 -23.73 -11.03
C PRO A 165 -18.46 -24.54 -11.68
N HIS A 166 -18.77 -25.27 -12.74
CA HIS A 166 -17.79 -25.91 -13.62
C HIS A 166 -18.25 -25.87 -15.08
N PRO A 167 -17.33 -25.99 -16.06
CA PRO A 167 -17.72 -26.05 -17.47
C PRO A 167 -18.61 -27.26 -17.77
N VAL A 168 -19.62 -27.08 -18.61
CA VAL A 168 -20.57 -28.12 -19.05
C VAL A 168 -19.84 -29.31 -19.68
N CYS A 169 -18.75 -29.04 -20.41
CA CYS A 169 -17.97 -30.06 -21.11
C CYS A 169 -16.93 -30.79 -20.24
N SER A 170 -16.95 -30.59 -18.92
CA SER A 170 -15.99 -31.20 -18.01
C SER A 170 -16.63 -31.64 -16.69
N GLU A 171 -16.05 -32.67 -16.09
CA GLU A 171 -16.37 -33.04 -14.70
C GLU A 171 -15.97 -31.92 -13.72
N CYS A 172 -16.66 -31.86 -12.58
CA CYS A 172 -16.37 -30.90 -11.52
C CYS A 172 -14.93 -31.06 -10.99
N PHE A 173 -14.09 -30.04 -11.19
CA PHE A 173 -12.69 -30.04 -10.77
C PHE A 173 -12.46 -30.16 -9.25
N THR A 174 -13.49 -29.93 -8.43
CA THR A 174 -13.39 -30.03 -6.96
C THR A 174 -13.78 -31.41 -6.43
N CYS A 175 -14.63 -32.15 -7.17
CA CYS A 175 -15.18 -33.44 -6.72
C CYS A 175 -14.58 -34.64 -7.47
N LYS A 176 -13.55 -34.41 -8.29
CA LYS A 176 -12.74 -35.48 -8.88
C LYS A 176 -12.01 -36.27 -7.81
#